data_AF-A0A9J9L0F3-F1
#
_entry.id   AF-A0A9J9L0F3-F1
#
_cell.length_a   1.000
_cell.length_b   1.000
_cell.length_c   1.000
_cell.angle_alpha   90.00
_cell.angle_beta   90.00
_cell.angle_gamma   90.00
#
_symmetry.space_group_name_H-M   'P 1'
#
loop_
_entity.id
_entity.type
_entity.pdbx_description
1 polymer ?
#
loop_
_entity_poly.entity_id
_entity_poly.type
_entity_poly.pdbx_seq_one_letter_code
_entity_poly.pdbx_strand_id
1 'polypeptide(L)'
;MLWYNILSLAFSALAIIISIIVVIYTNKNHRIECLKVVLDIETEMNARKLEFDKTSKEVCLLNITSDANENNRDEKIEILGNYFETTKENYFNSLDRLCYCIDKKYLADKDWRSEYRNMLRDTIEAFPDDFNAASAYRNIKKINELWQSN
;
A
#
# COMPACT_ATOMS: atom_id res chain seq x y z
N MET A 1 5.87 61.34 -6.26
CA MET A 1 4.77 60.37 -6.54
C MET A 1 5.23 59.25 -7.47
N LEU A 2 5.86 59.54 -8.62
CA LEU A 2 6.34 58.51 -9.58
C LEU A 2 7.30 57.46 -8.98
N TRP A 3 8.28 57.87 -8.17
CA TRP A 3 9.27 56.99 -7.55
C TRP A 3 8.67 55.96 -6.57
N TYR A 4 7.62 56.34 -5.83
CA TYR A 4 6.91 55.41 -4.94
C TYR A 4 6.19 54.32 -5.72
N ASN A 5 5.61 54.66 -6.88
CA ASN A 5 4.94 53.68 -7.75
C ASN A 5 5.95 52.69 -8.35
N ILE A 6 7.14 53.16 -8.76
CA ILE A 6 8.21 52.29 -9.29
C ILE A 6 8.73 51.36 -8.20
N LEU A 7 8.96 51.87 -6.98
CA LEU A 7 9.42 51.06 -5.85
C LEU A 7 8.39 50.01 -5.44
N SER A 8 7.11 50.39 -5.37
CA SER A 8 5.99 49.48 -5.08
C SER A 8 5.88 48.37 -6.12
N LEU A 9 6.04 48.71 -7.41
CA LEU A 9 6.04 47.73 -8.50
C LEU A 9 7.19 46.72 -8.33
N ALA A 10 8.40 47.20 -8.03
CA ALA A 10 9.57 46.35 -7.81
C ALA A 10 9.38 45.39 -6.61
N PHE A 11 8.82 45.87 -5.50
CA PHE A 11 8.50 45.01 -4.34
C PHE A 11 7.45 43.95 -4.68
N SER A 12 6.41 44.32 -5.43
CA SER A 12 5.36 43.36 -5.84
C SER A 12 5.91 42.27 -6.78
N ALA A 13 6.79 42.65 -7.72
CA ALA A 13 7.46 41.70 -8.61
C ALA A 13 8.37 40.74 -7.83
N LEU A 14 9.14 41.26 -6.86
CA LEU A 14 9.98 40.43 -5.98
C LEU A 14 9.15 39.43 -5.16
N ALA A 15 8.02 39.87 -4.61
CA ALA A 15 7.12 39.02 -3.85
C ALA A 15 6.57 37.86 -4.71
N ILE A 16 6.17 38.14 -5.96
CA ILE A 16 5.72 37.11 -6.91
C ILE A 16 6.84 36.10 -7.18
N ILE A 17 8.07 36.57 -7.43
CA ILE A 17 9.23 35.68 -7.68
C ILE A 17 9.49 34.78 -6.47
N ILE A 18 9.46 35.33 -5.26
CA ILE A 18 9.62 34.56 -4.02
C ILE A 18 8.50 33.53 -3.88
N SER A 19 7.24 33.89 -4.13
CA SER A 19 6.11 32.96 -4.09
C SER A 19 6.28 31.81 -5.08
N ILE A 20 6.74 32.07 -6.30
CA ILE A 20 7.01 31.02 -7.30
C ILE A 20 8.11 30.06 -6.81
N ILE A 21 9.21 30.60 -6.26
CA ILE A 21 10.30 29.79 -5.71
C ILE A 21 9.80 28.91 -4.57
N VAL A 22 8.99 29.47 -3.66
CA VAL A 22 8.39 28.73 -2.54
C VAL A 22 7.51 27.59 -3.06
N VAL A 23 6.62 27.85 -4.03
CA VAL A 23 5.74 26.81 -4.61
C VAL A 23 6.55 25.67 -5.24
N ILE A 24 7.63 25.99 -5.97
CA ILE A 24 8.50 24.97 -6.57
C ILE A 24 9.17 24.12 -5.49
N TYR A 25 9.66 24.75 -4.42
CA TYR A 25 10.31 24.05 -3.30
C TYR A 25 9.32 23.17 -2.53
N THR A 26 8.13 23.68 -2.22
CA THR A 26 7.06 22.93 -1.55
C THR A 26 6.63 21.72 -2.36
N ASN A 27 6.50 21.83 -3.68
CA ASN A 27 6.14 20.70 -4.54
C ASN A 27 7.22 19.61 -4.53
N LYS A 28 8.50 19.99 -4.56
CA LYS A 28 9.61 19.03 -4.43
C LYS A 28 9.59 18.32 -3.07
N ASN A 29 9.40 19.06 -2.00
CA ASN A 29 9.33 18.47 -0.65
C ASN A 29 8.13 17.53 -0.51
N HIS A 30 6.97 17.91 -1.02
CA HIS A 30 5.78 17.07 -1.00
C HIS A 30 6.02 15.72 -1.71
N ARG A 31 6.70 15.72 -2.85
CA ARG A 31 7.08 14.48 -3.55
C ARG A 31 8.01 13.59 -2.72
N ILE A 32 8.98 14.18 -2.03
CA ILE A 32 9.91 13.44 -1.15
C ILE A 32 9.15 12.83 0.03
N GLU A 33 8.21 13.58 0.62
CA GLU A 33 7.35 13.08 1.70
C GLU A 33 6.46 11.93 1.24
N CYS A 34 5.80 12.05 0.08
CA CYS A 34 5.03 10.97 -0.52
C CYS A 34 5.91 9.73 -0.74
N LEU A 35 7.12 9.89 -1.30
CA LEU A 35 8.03 8.79 -1.53
C LEU A 35 8.42 8.10 -0.22
N LYS A 36 8.69 8.86 0.84
CA LYS A 36 8.99 8.30 2.16
C LYS A 36 7.82 7.48 2.70
N VAL A 37 6.60 8.01 2.62
CA VAL A 37 5.39 7.30 3.07
C VAL A 37 5.22 5.98 2.31
N VAL A 38 5.48 5.95 1.01
CA VAL A 38 5.39 4.70 0.25
C VAL A 38 6.46 3.72 0.66
N LEU A 39 7.72 4.16 0.78
CA LEU A 39 8.81 3.27 1.20
C LEU A 39 8.54 2.67 2.60
N ASP A 40 7.96 3.46 3.50
CA ASP A 40 7.55 2.98 4.83
C ASP A 40 6.44 1.92 4.68
N ILE A 41 5.39 2.18 3.88
CA ILE A 41 4.30 1.22 3.61
C ILE A 41 4.84 -0.06 2.96
N GLU A 42 5.70 0.06 1.96
CA GLU A 42 6.32 -1.06 1.24
C GLU A 42 7.17 -1.91 2.16
N THR A 43 7.97 -1.28 3.01
CA THR A 43 8.81 -1.98 3.98
C THR A 43 7.95 -2.80 4.93
N GLU A 44 6.90 -2.20 5.49
CA GLU A 44 6.01 -2.93 6.37
C GLU A 44 5.19 -4.01 5.65
N MET A 45 4.72 -3.74 4.43
CA MET A 45 3.97 -4.70 3.61
C MET A 45 4.84 -5.90 3.26
N ASN A 46 6.09 -5.68 2.86
CA ASN A 46 7.04 -6.74 2.56
C ASN A 46 7.39 -7.57 3.80
N ALA A 47 7.52 -6.94 4.97
CA ALA A 47 7.71 -7.66 6.23
C ALA A 47 6.52 -8.58 6.55
N ARG A 48 5.28 -8.07 6.40
CA ARG A 48 4.05 -8.86 6.61
C ARG A 48 3.89 -9.96 5.57
N LYS A 49 4.22 -9.70 4.30
CA LYS A 49 4.20 -10.69 3.22
C LYS A 49 5.19 -11.83 3.49
N LEU A 50 6.40 -11.49 3.93
CA LEU A 50 7.41 -12.48 4.31
C LEU A 50 6.92 -13.37 5.46
N GLU A 51 6.27 -12.79 6.46
CA GLU A 51 5.68 -13.56 7.58
C GLU A 51 4.55 -14.46 7.11
N PHE A 52 3.65 -13.94 6.28
CA PHE A 52 2.58 -14.72 5.65
C PHE A 52 3.11 -15.90 4.82
N ASP A 53 4.15 -15.68 4.02
CA ASP A 53 4.76 -16.73 3.20
C ASP A 53 5.46 -17.81 4.03
N LYS A 54 6.09 -17.42 5.14
CA LYS A 54 6.67 -18.39 6.10
C LYS A 54 5.58 -19.26 6.71
N THR A 55 4.50 -18.64 7.22
CA THR A 55 3.41 -19.39 7.84
C THR A 55 2.69 -20.27 6.80
N SER A 56 2.49 -19.77 5.57
CA SER A 56 1.94 -20.57 4.48
C SER A 56 2.78 -21.81 4.19
N LYS A 57 4.11 -21.67 4.20
CA LYS A 57 5.03 -22.79 4.03
C LYS A 57 4.95 -23.77 5.20
N GLU A 58 4.87 -23.29 6.44
CA GLU A 58 4.78 -24.13 7.64
C GLU A 58 3.50 -24.97 7.66
N VAL A 59 2.35 -24.37 7.34
CA VAL A 59 1.06 -25.07 7.19
C VAL A 59 1.16 -26.15 6.11
N CYS A 60 1.76 -25.83 4.95
CA CYS A 60 1.95 -26.79 3.87
C CYS A 60 2.86 -27.96 4.28
N LEU A 61 3.99 -27.67 4.94
CA LEU A 61 4.92 -28.70 5.39
C LEU A 61 4.27 -29.65 6.40
N LEU A 62 3.52 -29.13 7.38
CA LEU A 62 2.82 -29.99 8.33
C LEU A 62 1.79 -30.88 7.66
N ASN A 63 1.07 -30.39 6.65
CA ASN A 63 0.13 -31.21 5.89
C ASN A 63 0.82 -32.36 5.14
N ILE A 64 2.08 -32.18 4.73
CA ILE A 64 2.86 -33.20 3.98
C ILE A 64 3.58 -34.16 4.92
N THR A 65 4.20 -33.67 6.00
CA THR A 65 5.07 -34.47 6.89
C THR A 65 4.34 -35.14 8.04
N SER A 66 3.01 -35.02 8.10
CA SER A 66 2.20 -35.61 9.16
C SER A 66 2.23 -37.15 9.12
N ASP A 67 3.15 -37.76 9.86
CA ASP A 67 3.05 -39.15 10.29
C ASP A 67 1.88 -39.31 11.28
N ALA A 68 1.12 -40.39 11.15
CA ALA A 68 -0.16 -40.62 11.84
C ALA A 68 -0.09 -40.77 13.39
N ASN A 69 1.08 -40.59 14.02
CA ASN A 69 1.35 -40.96 15.42
C ASN A 69 1.57 -39.78 16.39
N GLU A 70 1.39 -38.52 15.97
CA GLU A 70 1.60 -37.37 16.87
C GLU A 70 0.30 -36.99 17.61
N ASN A 71 0.24 -37.27 18.93
CA ASN A 71 -0.93 -37.04 19.79
C ASN A 71 -1.42 -35.57 19.88
N ASN A 72 -0.66 -34.60 19.34
CA ASN A 72 -1.00 -33.17 19.37
C ASN A 72 -1.15 -32.57 17.95
N ARG A 73 -1.40 -33.41 16.94
CA ARG A 73 -1.47 -32.98 15.53
C ARG A 73 -2.55 -31.93 15.29
N ASP A 74 -3.77 -32.22 15.75
CA ASP A 74 -4.92 -31.37 15.47
C ASP A 74 -4.77 -29.98 16.11
N GLU A 75 -4.25 -29.94 17.34
CA GLU A 75 -3.94 -28.69 18.05
C GLU A 75 -2.86 -27.87 17.32
N LYS A 76 -1.78 -28.49 16.84
CA LYS A 76 -0.74 -27.79 16.06
C LYS A 76 -1.27 -27.24 14.74
N ILE A 77 -2.09 -28.02 14.03
CA ILE A 77 -2.72 -27.59 12.77
C ILE A 77 -3.65 -26.41 13.03
N GLU A 78 -4.46 -26.46 14.09
CA GLU A 78 -5.37 -25.37 14.45
C GLU A 78 -4.59 -24.09 14.80
N ILE A 79 -3.56 -24.19 15.64
CA ILE A 79 -2.72 -23.04 16.03
C ILE A 79 -2.09 -22.39 14.79
N LEU A 80 -1.53 -23.19 13.89
CA LEU A 80 -0.89 -22.66 12.69
C LEU A 80 -1.88 -22.16 11.65
N GLY A 81 -3.07 -22.76 11.56
CA GLY A 81 -4.18 -22.23 10.77
C GLY A 81 -4.62 -20.85 11.26
N ASN A 82 -4.80 -20.69 12.57
CA ASN A 82 -5.16 -19.40 13.17
C ASN A 82 -4.07 -18.34 12.94
N TYR A 83 -2.80 -18.73 13.06
CA TYR A 83 -1.68 -17.83 12.78
C TYR A 83 -1.56 -17.48 11.28
N PHE A 84 -1.85 -18.44 10.39
CA PHE A 84 -1.94 -18.20 8.95
C PHE A 84 -3.00 -17.16 8.62
N GLU A 85 -4.21 -17.31 9.15
CA GLU A 85 -5.29 -16.34 8.93
C GLU A 85 -4.93 -14.96 9.47
N THR A 86 -4.29 -14.88 10.63
CA THR A 86 -3.83 -13.61 11.22
C THR A 86 -2.78 -12.93 10.34
N THR A 87 -1.79 -13.67 9.84
CA THR A 87 -0.73 -13.11 8.98
C THR A 87 -1.26 -12.71 7.62
N LYS A 88 -2.21 -13.47 7.06
CA LYS A 88 -2.97 -13.12 5.84
C LYS A 88 -3.72 -11.80 6.02
N GLU A 89 -4.50 -11.68 7.11
CA GLU A 89 -5.27 -10.46 7.41
C GLU A 89 -4.33 -9.26 7.56
N ASN A 90 -3.21 -9.40 8.26
CA ASN A 90 -2.21 -8.35 8.41
C ASN A 90 -1.64 -7.89 7.06
N TYR A 91 -1.32 -8.83 6.17
CA TYR A 91 -0.85 -8.52 4.82
C TYR A 91 -1.93 -7.77 4.02
N PHE A 92 -3.17 -8.26 3.99
CA PHE A 92 -4.27 -7.62 3.27
C PHE A 92 -4.60 -6.23 3.83
N ASN A 93 -4.55 -6.03 5.14
CA ASN A 93 -4.72 -4.73 5.76
C ASN A 93 -3.64 -3.72 5.32
N SER A 94 -2.38 -4.18 5.16
CA SER A 94 -1.32 -3.30 4.65
C SER A 94 -1.50 -2.94 3.18
N LEU A 95 -1.93 -3.90 2.36
CA LEU A 95 -2.23 -3.70 0.95
C LEU A 95 -3.45 -2.79 0.74
N ASP A 96 -4.48 -2.92 1.58
CA ASP A 96 -5.68 -2.08 1.53
C ASP A 96 -5.37 -0.63 1.91
N ARG A 97 -4.45 -0.40 2.87
CA ARG A 97 -3.94 0.94 3.21
C ARG A 97 -3.17 1.57 2.05
N LEU A 98 -2.35 0.80 1.32
CA LEU A 98 -1.71 1.28 0.10
C LEU A 98 -2.77 1.71 -0.93
N CYS A 99 -3.76 0.85 -1.17
CA CYS A 99 -4.85 1.13 -2.11
C CYS A 99 -5.68 2.35 -1.69
N TYR A 100 -5.92 2.54 -0.40
CA TYR A 100 -6.56 3.74 0.14
C TYR A 100 -5.74 5.00 -0.19
N CYS A 101 -4.42 4.96 -0.01
CA CYS A 101 -3.55 6.10 -0.33
C CYS A 101 -3.57 6.47 -1.82
N ILE A 102 -3.66 5.47 -2.71
CA ILE A 102 -3.81 5.65 -4.15
C ILE A 102 -5.20 6.23 -4.49
N ASP A 103 -6.27 5.68 -3.90
CA ASP A 103 -7.64 6.14 -4.13
C ASP A 103 -7.82 7.62 -3.74
N LYS A 104 -7.25 8.01 -2.60
CA LYS A 104 -7.28 9.38 -2.08
C LYS A 104 -6.29 10.34 -2.75
N LYS A 105 -5.54 9.89 -3.75
CA LYS A 105 -4.56 10.70 -4.49
C LYS A 105 -3.44 11.26 -3.61
N TYR A 106 -3.17 10.65 -2.45
CA TYR A 106 -1.92 10.88 -1.73
C TYR A 106 -0.73 10.34 -2.54
N LEU A 107 -0.99 9.30 -3.33
CA LEU A 107 -0.06 8.69 -4.27
C LEU A 107 -0.60 8.85 -5.69
N ALA A 108 0.28 9.22 -6.63
CA ALA A 108 -0.09 9.40 -8.02
C ALA A 108 -0.32 8.04 -8.70
N ASP A 109 -1.58 7.72 -8.99
CA ASP A 109 -2.03 6.44 -9.58
C ASP A 109 -1.13 5.91 -10.71
N LYS A 110 -0.76 6.78 -11.66
CA LYS A 110 0.06 6.43 -12.83
C LYS A 110 1.41 5.82 -12.45
N ASP A 111 2.04 6.32 -11.40
CA ASP A 111 3.39 5.91 -11.00
C ASP A 111 3.38 4.53 -10.32
N TRP A 112 2.25 4.15 -9.72
CA TRP A 112 2.13 2.93 -8.91
C TRP A 112 1.38 1.80 -9.60
N ARG A 113 0.59 2.13 -10.62
CA ARG A 113 -0.17 1.14 -11.38
C ARG A 113 0.74 0.12 -12.08
N SER A 114 1.88 0.53 -12.62
CA SER A 114 2.82 -0.42 -13.27
C SER A 114 3.38 -1.44 -12.27
N GLU A 115 3.65 -0.99 -11.05
CA GLU A 115 4.29 -1.82 -10.02
C GLU A 115 3.29 -2.77 -9.37
N TYR A 116 2.06 -2.30 -9.10
CA TYR A 116 1.12 -3.02 -8.23
C TYR A 116 -0.05 -3.68 -8.96
N ARG A 117 -0.32 -3.36 -10.24
CA ARG A 117 -1.50 -3.90 -10.96
C ARG A 117 -1.55 -5.42 -10.96
N ASN A 118 -0.43 -6.06 -11.29
CA ASN A 118 -0.38 -7.53 -11.34
C ASN A 118 -0.49 -8.12 -9.93
N MET A 119 0.21 -7.54 -8.96
CA MET A 119 0.14 -7.99 -7.56
C MET A 119 -1.30 -7.97 -7.03
N LEU A 120 -2.06 -6.90 -7.28
CA LEU A 120 -3.46 -6.83 -6.83
C LEU A 120 -4.33 -7.90 -7.49
N ARG A 121 -4.21 -8.09 -8.81
CA ARG A 121 -4.93 -9.13 -9.54
C ARG A 121 -4.61 -10.50 -8.96
N ASP A 122 -3.32 -10.84 -8.89
CA ASP A 122 -2.85 -12.15 -8.50
C ASP A 122 -3.22 -12.46 -7.04
N THR A 123 -3.24 -11.44 -6.17
CA THR A 123 -3.70 -11.58 -4.78
C THR A 123 -5.20 -11.87 -4.70
N ILE A 124 -6.03 -11.18 -5.47
CA ILE A 124 -7.48 -11.42 -5.50
C ILE A 124 -7.78 -12.82 -6.07
N GLU A 125 -7.08 -13.22 -7.13
CA GLU A 125 -7.24 -14.54 -7.75
C GLU A 125 -6.78 -15.68 -6.82
N ALA A 126 -5.76 -15.46 -6.01
CA ALA A 126 -5.27 -16.45 -5.04
C ALA A 126 -6.21 -16.64 -3.84
N PHE A 127 -6.97 -15.61 -3.46
CA PHE A 127 -7.81 -15.60 -2.26
C PHE A 127 -9.25 -15.10 -2.53
N PRO A 128 -9.99 -15.71 -3.47
CA PRO A 128 -11.27 -15.18 -3.94
C PRO A 128 -12.33 -15.04 -2.82
N ASP A 129 -12.28 -15.93 -1.82
CA ASP A 129 -13.22 -15.93 -0.69
C ASP A 129 -13.04 -14.69 0.20
N ASP A 130 -11.82 -14.20 0.37
CA ASP A 130 -11.50 -13.00 1.13
C ASP A 130 -11.95 -11.70 0.41
N PHE A 131 -12.18 -11.78 -0.91
CA PHE A 131 -12.55 -10.64 -1.78
C PHE A 131 -13.99 -10.71 -2.32
N ASN A 132 -14.87 -11.46 -1.66
CA ASN A 132 -16.30 -11.55 -1.98
C ASN A 132 -17.05 -10.20 -1.83
N ALA A 133 -18.37 -10.19 -2.08
CA ALA A 133 -19.19 -8.96 -2.02
C ALA A 133 -19.19 -8.26 -0.65
N ALA A 134 -19.01 -9.00 0.44
CA ALA A 134 -18.99 -8.50 1.81
C ALA A 134 -17.56 -8.22 2.32
N SER A 135 -16.53 -8.34 1.47
CA SER A 135 -15.13 -8.14 1.84
C SER A 135 -14.87 -6.80 2.56
N ALA A 136 -14.04 -6.85 3.60
CA ALA A 136 -13.54 -5.67 4.29
C ALA A 136 -12.52 -4.88 3.44
N TYR A 137 -11.88 -5.53 2.47
CA TYR A 137 -10.78 -4.99 1.65
C TYR A 137 -11.29 -4.23 0.42
N ARG A 138 -12.15 -3.23 0.67
CA ARG A 138 -12.87 -2.50 -0.38
C ARG A 138 -11.94 -1.66 -1.26
N ASN A 139 -10.84 -1.13 -0.71
CA ASN A 139 -9.93 -0.29 -1.48
C ASN A 139 -9.14 -1.15 -2.48
N ILE A 140 -8.72 -2.35 -2.06
CA ILE A 140 -8.07 -3.32 -2.96
C ILE A 140 -8.95 -3.61 -4.17
N LYS A 141 -10.22 -3.99 -3.93
CA LYS A 141 -11.17 -4.30 -5.01
C LYS A 141 -11.37 -3.12 -5.95
N LYS A 142 -11.62 -1.94 -5.39
CA LYS A 142 -11.86 -0.71 -6.15
C LYS A 142 -10.66 -0.35 -7.05
N ILE A 143 -9.45 -0.40 -6.51
CA ILE A 143 -8.24 -0.08 -7.29
C ILE A 143 -7.97 -1.15 -8.34
N ASN A 144 -8.15 -2.44 -8.01
CA ASN A 144 -8.01 -3.49 -9.01
C ASN A 144 -9.01 -3.33 -10.16
N GLU A 145 -10.29 -3.11 -9.87
CA GLU A 145 -11.32 -2.85 -10.90
C GLU A 145 -10.96 -1.65 -11.78
N LEU A 146 -10.52 -0.54 -11.17
CA LEU A 146 -10.06 0.65 -11.89
C LEU A 146 -8.87 0.33 -12.81
N TRP A 147 -7.91 -0.46 -12.33
CA TRP A 147 -6.70 -0.77 -13.07
C TRP A 147 -6.87 -1.87 -14.11
N GLN A 148 -7.83 -2.79 -13.96
CA GLN A 148 -8.10 -3.82 -14.97
C GLN A 148 -9.07 -3.38 -16.06
N SER A 149 -9.95 -2.42 -15.78
CA SER A 149 -10.88 -1.85 -16.76
C SER A 149 -10.23 -0.92 -17.78
N ASN A 150 -9.00 -0.47 -17.50
CA ASN A 150 -8.20 0.43 -18.35
C ASN A 150 -6.87 -0.23 -18.74
#